data_AF-A0A7Y1SJK9-F1
#
_entry.id   AF-A0A7Y1SJK9-F1
#
_cell.length_a   1.000
_cell.length_b   1.000
_cell.length_c   1.000
_cell.angle_alpha   90.00
_cell.angle_beta   90.00
_cell.angle_gamma   90.00
#
_symmetry.space_group_name_H-M   'P 1'
#
loop_
_entity.id
_entity.type
_entity.pdbx_description
1 polymer ?
#
loop_
_entity_poly.entity_id
_entity_poly.type
_entity_poly.pdbx_seq_one_letter_code
_entity_poly.pdbx_strand_id
1 'polypeptide(L)'
;ERDMNVRGAVHNAVQAARLLGGAAILIGDGAAHPERPLTSVKPGGIKYLHVFARTELAAEEADRETDLASPDFGKYTYYTVKQVQGGREREVKIHASRLIIFNGAHVPTRSGWGDSVLQYCWEPIRQAESALANIMALIGEAKLDVISVPDLATMLSTASGVKKVQERFMAANAIKSILGVTLIGSGESWERKQVSFDQLPALAGQFLQNCASAAKMPVTRLLGQSPAGLGSTGASETRHYYDMINGRQETGLRTALTRLDRLLIAHAGAGLSPSDYIWNPLTQMSEPDAAAAAKLRAETAAIYAESGLVEMDVLRARVEARLKGE
;
A
#
# COMPACT_ATOMS: atom_id res chain seq x y z
N GLU A 1 -7.74 -3.00 25.69
CA GLU A 1 -7.05 -2.83 24.39
C GLU A 1 -5.53 -2.69 24.48
N ARG A 2 -5.01 -1.72 25.26
CA ARG A 2 -3.56 -1.48 25.36
C ARG A 2 -2.81 -2.70 25.92
N ASP A 3 -3.33 -3.29 26.99
CA ASP A 3 -2.73 -4.45 27.66
C ASP A 3 -2.59 -5.67 26.73
N MET A 4 -3.51 -5.82 25.77
CA MET A 4 -3.53 -6.91 24.79
C MET A 4 -2.87 -6.53 23.45
N ASN A 5 -2.31 -5.33 23.34
CA ASN A 5 -1.74 -4.78 22.10
C ASN A 5 -2.67 -4.95 20.87
N VAL A 6 -3.98 -4.70 21.04
CA VAL A 6 -5.00 -4.92 19.99
C VAL A 6 -4.65 -4.16 18.72
N ARG A 7 -4.23 -2.89 18.84
CA ARG A 7 -3.84 -2.06 17.70
C ARG A 7 -2.67 -2.65 16.92
N GLY A 8 -1.66 -3.19 17.61
CA GLY A 8 -0.53 -3.86 16.98
C GLY A 8 -0.94 -5.14 16.25
N ALA A 9 -1.81 -5.96 16.87
CA ALA A 9 -2.33 -7.17 16.23
C ALA A 9 -3.14 -6.86 14.96
N VAL A 10 -4.03 -5.86 15.02
CA VAL A 10 -4.81 -5.41 13.86
C VAL A 10 -3.89 -4.83 12.78
N HIS A 11 -2.91 -3.99 13.15
CA HIS A 11 -1.95 -3.44 12.20
C HIS A 11 -1.20 -4.54 11.44
N ASN A 12 -0.64 -5.51 12.17
CA ASN A 12 0.09 -6.63 11.60
C ASN A 12 -0.81 -7.50 10.71
N ALA A 13 -2.06 -7.76 11.14
CA ALA A 13 -3.01 -8.53 10.35
C ALA A 13 -3.39 -7.81 9.05
N VAL A 14 -3.63 -6.50 9.09
CA VAL A 14 -3.91 -5.70 7.89
C VAL A 14 -2.70 -5.67 6.94
N GLN A 15 -1.49 -5.51 7.48
CA GLN A 15 -0.27 -5.53 6.68
C GLN A 15 -0.08 -6.90 5.99
N ALA A 16 -0.19 -7.99 6.74
CA ALA A 16 -0.08 -9.35 6.22
C ALA A 16 -1.19 -9.66 5.19
N ALA A 17 -2.44 -9.26 5.47
CA ALA A 17 -3.55 -9.45 4.54
C ALA A 17 -3.33 -8.73 3.21
N ARG A 18 -2.82 -7.49 3.26
CA ARG A 18 -2.49 -6.73 2.05
C ARG A 18 -1.31 -7.34 1.30
N LEU A 19 -0.26 -7.74 2.01
CA LEU A 19 0.97 -8.26 1.40
C LEU A 19 0.79 -9.66 0.82
N LEU A 20 0.12 -10.55 1.53
CA LEU A 20 0.07 -11.99 1.24
C LEU A 20 -1.30 -12.46 0.76
N GLY A 21 -2.32 -11.60 0.77
CA GLY A 21 -3.68 -11.88 0.31
C GLY A 21 -4.66 -12.26 1.41
N GLY A 22 -4.18 -12.51 2.62
CA GLY A 22 -5.03 -12.76 3.78
C GLY A 22 -4.24 -12.91 5.06
N ALA A 23 -4.91 -12.70 6.17
CA ALA A 23 -4.41 -12.97 7.50
C ALA A 23 -5.59 -13.25 8.44
N ALA A 24 -5.31 -13.82 9.61
CA ALA A 24 -6.29 -13.92 10.67
C ALA A 24 -5.67 -13.63 12.04
N ILE A 25 -6.47 -13.07 12.93
CA ILE A 25 -6.15 -12.96 14.36
C ILE A 25 -6.83 -14.13 15.08
N LEU A 26 -6.04 -15.01 15.68
CA LEU A 26 -6.50 -16.04 16.58
C LEU A 26 -6.80 -15.44 17.96
N ILE A 27 -8.03 -15.67 18.42
CA ILE A 27 -8.48 -15.36 19.77
C ILE A 27 -8.15 -16.54 20.68
N GLY A 28 -7.09 -16.41 21.46
CA GLY A 28 -6.69 -17.40 22.45
C GLY A 28 -7.42 -17.20 23.76
N ASP A 29 -8.31 -18.12 24.13
CA ASP A 29 -9.03 -18.16 25.42
C ASP A 29 -8.43 -19.17 26.41
N GLY A 30 -7.37 -19.88 26.01
CA GLY A 30 -6.75 -20.96 26.79
C GLY A 30 -7.52 -22.29 26.76
N ALA A 31 -8.48 -22.46 25.86
CA ALA A 31 -9.19 -23.74 25.71
C ALA A 31 -8.25 -24.87 25.25
N ALA A 32 -8.41 -26.05 25.84
CA ALA A 32 -7.68 -27.26 25.45
C ALA A 32 -8.06 -27.78 24.04
N HIS A 33 -9.22 -27.36 23.54
CA HIS A 33 -9.85 -27.84 22.30
C HIS A 33 -10.13 -26.65 21.35
N PRO A 34 -9.12 -26.13 20.63
CA PRO A 34 -9.29 -25.03 19.68
C PRO A 34 -10.17 -25.37 18.47
N GLU A 35 -10.41 -26.66 18.21
CA GLU A 35 -11.36 -27.15 17.21
C GLU A 35 -12.82 -26.91 17.60
N ARG A 36 -13.11 -26.58 18.87
CA ARG A 36 -14.47 -26.26 19.30
C ARG A 36 -14.80 -24.79 19.05
N PRO A 37 -16.04 -24.46 18.65
CA PRO A 37 -16.43 -23.08 18.40
C PRO A 37 -16.29 -22.23 19.66
N LEU A 38 -15.73 -21.02 19.51
CA LEU A 38 -15.81 -19.97 20.52
C LEU A 38 -17.20 -19.31 20.44
N THR A 39 -18.08 -19.69 21.35
CA THR A 39 -19.46 -19.18 21.42
C THR A 39 -19.58 -17.95 22.32
N SER A 40 -18.79 -17.87 23.38
CA SER A 40 -18.78 -16.76 24.34
C SER A 40 -17.41 -16.57 24.97
N VAL A 41 -17.14 -15.35 25.41
CA VAL A 41 -15.92 -14.97 26.14
C VAL A 41 -16.34 -14.48 27.52
N LYS A 42 -15.78 -15.06 28.58
CA LYS A 42 -15.97 -14.60 29.95
C LYS A 42 -15.10 -13.36 30.24
N PRO A 43 -15.45 -12.55 31.26
CA PRO A 43 -14.55 -11.49 31.73
C PRO A 43 -13.14 -12.04 32.00
N GLY A 44 -12.10 -11.40 31.46
CA GLY A 44 -10.71 -11.88 31.55
C GLY A 44 -10.39 -13.15 30.76
N GLY A 45 -11.29 -13.59 29.86
CA GLY A 45 -11.21 -14.87 29.15
C GLY A 45 -10.14 -14.92 28.06
N ILE A 46 -10.03 -13.87 27.24
CA ILE A 46 -8.97 -13.79 26.22
C ILE A 46 -7.60 -13.63 26.89
N LYS A 47 -6.66 -14.50 26.52
CA LYS A 47 -5.28 -14.58 27.02
C LYS A 47 -4.28 -14.00 26.04
N TYR A 48 -4.50 -14.18 24.74
CA TYR A 48 -3.57 -13.70 23.71
C TYR A 48 -4.29 -13.49 22.37
N LEU A 49 -3.66 -12.66 21.54
CA LEU A 49 -4.00 -12.44 20.14
C LEU A 49 -2.78 -12.83 19.31
N HIS A 50 -2.93 -13.82 18.43
CA HIS A 50 -1.85 -14.23 17.51
C HIS A 50 -2.26 -13.95 16.08
N VAL A 51 -1.37 -13.32 15.33
CA VAL A 51 -1.58 -13.00 13.92
C VAL A 51 -0.94 -14.10 13.10
N PHE A 52 -1.72 -14.69 12.20
CA PHE A 52 -1.25 -15.63 11.19
C PHE A 52 -1.51 -15.04 9.81
N ALA A 53 -0.52 -15.07 8.93
CA ALA A 53 -0.74 -14.86 7.51
C ALA A 53 -1.53 -16.04 6.93
N ARG A 54 -2.22 -15.83 5.80
CA ARG A 54 -2.94 -16.92 5.12
C ARG A 54 -2.03 -18.10 4.76
N THR A 55 -0.74 -17.85 4.53
CA THR A 55 0.25 -18.87 4.17
C THR A 55 0.57 -19.81 5.33
N GLU A 56 0.23 -19.41 6.56
CA GLU A 56 0.40 -20.21 7.78
C GLU A 56 -0.89 -20.96 8.16
N LEU A 57 -2.00 -20.68 7.47
CA LEU A 57 -3.31 -21.26 7.71
C LEU A 57 -3.72 -22.14 6.52
N ALA A 58 -3.72 -23.45 6.73
CA ALA A 58 -4.30 -24.38 5.76
C ALA A 58 -5.81 -24.49 5.98
N ALA A 59 -6.57 -24.65 4.89
CA ALA A 59 -7.98 -25.00 4.92
C ALA A 59 -8.23 -26.07 3.86
N GLU A 60 -9.06 -27.06 4.19
CA GLU A 60 -9.41 -28.15 3.30
C GLU A 60 -10.79 -27.91 2.69
N GLU A 61 -10.99 -28.30 1.44
CA GLU A 61 -12.30 -28.12 0.78
C GLU A 61 -13.42 -28.92 1.47
N ALA A 62 -13.07 -30.01 2.14
CA ALA A 62 -14.00 -30.79 2.96
C ALA A 62 -14.52 -30.01 4.18
N ASP A 63 -13.80 -28.99 4.66
CA ASP A 63 -14.20 -28.14 5.78
C ASP A 63 -15.00 -26.90 5.31
N ARG A 64 -15.40 -26.83 4.04
CA ARG A 64 -16.17 -25.71 3.49
C ARG A 64 -17.66 -25.85 3.81
N GLU A 65 -18.26 -24.76 4.25
CA GLU A 65 -19.71 -24.70 4.45
C GLU A 65 -20.43 -24.78 3.10
N THR A 66 -21.33 -25.76 2.96
CA THR A 66 -22.06 -26.07 1.73
C THR A 66 -23.56 -25.95 1.89
N ASP A 67 -24.07 -25.70 3.10
CA ASP A 67 -25.48 -25.41 3.31
C ASP A 67 -25.83 -24.00 2.80
N LEU A 68 -26.67 -23.94 1.76
CA LEU A 68 -27.16 -22.68 1.18
C LEU A 68 -27.97 -21.84 2.16
N ALA A 69 -28.54 -22.44 3.21
CA ALA A 69 -29.24 -21.72 4.26
C ALA A 69 -28.29 -21.08 5.28
N SER A 70 -27.00 -21.44 5.26
CA SER A 70 -26.01 -20.90 6.19
C SER A 70 -25.58 -19.49 5.77
N PRO A 71 -25.55 -18.51 6.69
CA PRO A 71 -24.97 -17.18 6.41
C PRO A 71 -23.45 -17.24 6.14
N ASP A 72 -22.82 -18.39 6.43
CA ASP A 72 -21.41 -18.65 6.19
C ASP A 72 -21.16 -19.54 4.96
N PHE A 73 -22.18 -19.75 4.10
CA PHE A 73 -22.05 -20.51 2.87
C PHE A 73 -20.79 -20.13 2.07
N GLY A 74 -20.01 -21.16 1.69
CA GLY A 74 -18.78 -21.01 0.93
C GLY A 74 -17.55 -20.57 1.72
N LYS A 75 -17.67 -20.33 3.04
CA LYS A 75 -16.52 -20.09 3.94
C LYS A 75 -16.01 -21.39 4.55
N TYR A 76 -14.77 -21.40 5.02
CA TYR A 76 -14.21 -22.54 5.75
C TYR A 76 -14.60 -22.51 7.22
N THR A 77 -15.05 -23.65 7.73
CA THR A 77 -15.41 -23.86 9.14
C THR A 77 -14.19 -24.12 10.01
N TYR A 78 -13.11 -24.63 9.43
CA TYR A 78 -11.87 -24.93 10.13
C TYR A 78 -10.64 -24.46 9.35
N TYR A 79 -9.59 -24.16 10.12
CA TYR A 79 -8.25 -23.89 9.61
C TYR A 79 -7.24 -24.68 10.44
N THR A 80 -6.13 -25.07 9.82
CA THR A 80 -5.06 -25.83 10.46
C THR A 80 -3.77 -25.02 10.46
N VAL A 81 -3.11 -24.95 11.61
CA VAL A 81 -1.77 -24.37 11.76
C VAL A 81 -0.77 -25.48 12.03
N LYS A 82 0.34 -25.47 11.30
CA LYS A 82 1.48 -26.35 11.57
C LYS A 82 2.36 -25.75 12.66
N GLN A 83 2.55 -26.48 13.74
CA GLN A 83 3.45 -26.12 14.82
C GLN A 83 4.65 -27.07 14.82
N VAL A 84 5.86 -26.50 14.91
CA VAL A 84 7.09 -27.28 15.09
C VAL A 84 7.56 -27.10 16.53
N GLN A 85 7.54 -28.17 17.31
CA GLN A 85 8.05 -28.16 18.68
C GLN A 85 9.03 -29.31 18.89
N GLY A 86 10.28 -29.00 19.21
CA GLY A 86 11.32 -30.03 19.45
C GLY A 86 11.58 -30.95 18.24
N GLY A 87 11.46 -30.42 17.01
CA GLY A 87 11.65 -31.20 15.78
C GLY A 87 10.48 -32.11 15.40
N ARG A 88 9.38 -32.09 16.15
CA ARG A 88 8.12 -32.77 15.77
C ARG A 88 7.13 -31.75 15.22
N GLU A 89 6.57 -32.08 14.07
CA GLU A 89 5.44 -31.35 13.50
C GLU A 89 4.14 -31.82 14.15
N ARG A 90 3.34 -30.86 14.62
CA ARG A 90 1.99 -31.08 15.09
C ARG A 90 1.06 -30.14 14.33
N GLU A 91 -0.01 -30.69 13.80
CA GLU A 91 -1.09 -29.92 13.24
C GLU A 91 -2.14 -29.61 14.32
N VAL A 92 -2.54 -28.34 14.39
CA VAL A 92 -3.58 -27.87 15.29
C VAL A 92 -4.74 -27.37 14.46
N LYS A 93 -5.88 -28.08 14.53
CA LYS A 93 -7.13 -27.69 13.90
C LYS A 93 -7.85 -26.66 14.78
N ILE A 94 -8.30 -25.58 14.15
CA ILE A 94 -8.88 -24.40 14.81
C ILE A 94 -10.21 -24.10 14.15
N HIS A 95 -11.27 -23.93 14.95
CA HIS A 95 -12.57 -23.51 14.44
C HIS A 95 -12.54 -22.05 13.97
N ALA A 96 -13.17 -21.74 12.83
CA ALA A 96 -13.19 -20.41 12.24
C ALA A 96 -13.78 -19.33 13.17
N SER A 97 -14.68 -19.71 14.09
CA SER A 97 -15.20 -18.79 15.11
C SER A 97 -14.17 -18.30 16.13
N ARG A 98 -12.95 -18.85 16.15
CA ARG A 98 -11.80 -18.33 16.91
C ARG A 98 -10.89 -17.39 16.12
N LEU A 99 -11.15 -17.23 14.83
CA LEU A 99 -10.33 -16.43 13.91
C LEU A 99 -11.08 -15.17 13.47
N ILE A 100 -10.45 -14.00 13.58
CA ILE A 100 -10.90 -12.77 12.93
C ILE A 100 -10.15 -12.65 11.61
N ILE A 101 -10.84 -12.86 10.50
CA ILE A 101 -10.25 -12.94 9.17
C ILE A 101 -10.14 -11.54 8.54
N PHE A 102 -8.96 -11.25 8.00
CA PHE A 102 -8.65 -10.06 7.21
C PHE A 102 -8.28 -10.50 5.80
N ASN A 103 -9.06 -10.10 4.81
CA ASN A 103 -8.81 -10.43 3.41
C ASN A 103 -8.01 -9.33 2.70
N GLY A 104 -7.15 -9.74 1.77
CA GLY A 104 -6.44 -8.85 0.85
C GLY A 104 -7.37 -8.31 -0.25
N ALA A 105 -6.83 -8.13 -1.46
CA ALA A 105 -7.62 -7.74 -2.63
C ALA A 105 -8.68 -8.81 -2.93
N HIS A 106 -9.94 -8.39 -3.09
CA HIS A 106 -11.03 -9.31 -3.39
C HIS A 106 -10.82 -9.99 -4.76
N VAL A 107 -11.01 -11.31 -4.79
CA VAL A 107 -10.94 -12.13 -5.99
C VAL A 107 -12.16 -13.07 -6.02
N PRO A 108 -12.96 -13.08 -7.09
CA PRO A 108 -14.21 -13.87 -7.12
C PRO A 108 -14.02 -15.39 -6.99
N THR A 109 -12.87 -15.90 -7.42
CA THR A 109 -12.66 -17.35 -7.66
C THR A 109 -11.82 -18.05 -6.60
N ARG A 110 -11.31 -17.33 -5.59
CA ARG A 110 -10.34 -17.88 -4.64
C ARG A 110 -11.03 -18.25 -3.33
N SER A 111 -11.13 -19.57 -3.10
CA SER A 111 -11.28 -20.29 -1.83
C SER A 111 -11.14 -19.45 -0.54
N GLY A 112 -12.12 -18.59 -0.23
CA GLY A 112 -12.21 -17.82 1.03
C GLY A 112 -11.18 -16.70 1.26
N TRP A 113 -10.06 -16.64 0.53
CA TRP A 113 -8.98 -15.66 0.72
C TRP A 113 -8.88 -14.64 -0.43
N GLY A 114 -8.34 -13.46 -0.11
CA GLY A 114 -7.97 -12.46 -1.11
C GLY A 114 -6.59 -12.68 -1.75
N ASP A 115 -6.21 -11.73 -2.60
CA ASP A 115 -4.91 -11.66 -3.26
C ASP A 115 -4.05 -10.53 -2.70
N SER A 116 -2.74 -10.63 -2.93
CA SER A 116 -1.84 -9.55 -2.58
C SER A 116 -2.22 -8.29 -3.36
N VAL A 117 -2.29 -7.16 -2.66
CA VAL A 117 -2.50 -5.86 -3.30
C VAL A 117 -1.33 -5.48 -4.21
N LEU A 118 -0.18 -6.16 -4.09
CA LEU A 118 0.96 -5.92 -4.96
C LEU A 118 0.80 -6.56 -6.35
N GLN A 119 -0.13 -7.49 -6.54
CA GLN A 119 -0.35 -8.15 -7.84
C GLN A 119 -0.64 -7.14 -8.95
N TYR A 120 -1.51 -6.16 -8.68
CA TYR A 120 -1.82 -5.10 -9.65
C TYR A 120 -0.72 -4.03 -9.77
N CYS A 121 0.21 -3.97 -8.83
CA CYS A 121 1.35 -3.04 -8.87
C CYS A 121 2.56 -3.62 -9.61
N TRP A 122 2.65 -4.94 -9.71
CA TRP A 122 3.83 -5.65 -10.20
C TRP A 122 4.26 -5.21 -11.60
N GLU A 123 3.33 -5.25 -12.56
CA GLU A 123 3.66 -4.92 -13.94
C GLU A 123 4.01 -3.43 -14.14
N PRO A 124 3.26 -2.46 -13.57
CA PRO A 124 3.67 -1.05 -13.57
C PRO A 124 5.06 -0.81 -12.97
N ILE A 125 5.41 -1.47 -11.86
CA ILE A 125 6.73 -1.36 -11.24
C ILE A 125 7.81 -1.89 -12.18
N ARG A 126 7.60 -3.08 -12.77
CA ARG A 126 8.54 -3.69 -13.72
C ARG A 126 8.77 -2.83 -14.96
N GLN A 127 7.71 -2.20 -15.47
CA GLN A 127 7.81 -1.27 -16.59
C GLN A 127 8.60 -0.01 -16.23
N ALA A 128 8.36 0.55 -15.03
CA ALA A 128 9.11 1.71 -14.55
C ALA A 128 10.59 1.38 -14.34
N GLU A 129 10.90 0.24 -13.73
CA GLU A 129 12.28 -0.25 -13.56
C GLU A 129 12.99 -0.39 -14.91
N SER A 130 12.35 -1.06 -15.87
CA SER A 130 12.90 -1.26 -17.22
C SER A 130 13.13 0.06 -17.96
N ALA A 131 12.16 0.98 -17.90
CA ALA A 131 12.29 2.30 -18.51
C ALA A 131 13.47 3.09 -17.91
N LEU A 132 13.59 3.10 -16.58
CA LEU A 132 14.70 3.77 -15.89
C LEU A 132 16.05 3.14 -16.24
N ALA A 133 16.13 1.81 -16.32
CA ALA A 133 17.34 1.11 -16.73
C ALA A 133 17.78 1.48 -18.16
N ASN A 134 16.84 1.55 -19.10
CA ASN A 134 17.12 1.96 -20.48
C ASN A 134 17.55 3.44 -20.56
N ILE A 135 16.92 4.32 -19.78
CA ILE A 135 17.33 5.74 -19.67
C ILE A 135 18.77 5.84 -19.14
N MET A 136 19.12 5.06 -18.11
CA MET A 136 20.50 5.03 -17.58
C MET A 136 21.52 4.54 -18.61
N ALA A 137 21.18 3.56 -19.44
CA ALA A 137 22.05 3.09 -20.51
C ALA A 137 22.37 4.20 -21.52
N LEU A 138 21.38 5.03 -21.87
CA LEU A 138 21.56 6.18 -22.78
C LEU A 138 22.53 7.24 -22.24
N ILE A 139 22.66 7.38 -20.92
CA ILE A 139 23.64 8.30 -20.31
C ILE A 139 25.07 7.87 -20.67
N GLY A 140 25.34 6.56 -20.73
CA GLY A 140 26.62 6.03 -21.21
C GLY A 140 26.86 6.34 -22.69
N GLU A 141 25.82 6.29 -23.50
CA GLU A 141 25.87 6.59 -24.94
C GLU A 141 25.95 8.08 -25.27
N ALA A 142 25.63 8.97 -24.31
CA ALA A 142 25.69 10.43 -24.45
C ALA A 142 27.03 10.95 -24.98
N LYS A 143 28.11 10.16 -24.80
CA LYS A 143 29.48 10.49 -25.18
C LYS A 143 30.01 9.62 -26.33
N LEU A 144 29.14 9.13 -27.22
CA LEU A 144 29.58 8.39 -28.40
C LEU A 144 30.26 9.33 -29.41
N ASP A 145 31.56 9.12 -29.57
CA ASP A 145 32.37 9.73 -30.61
C ASP A 145 32.64 8.69 -31.71
N VAL A 146 32.31 9.03 -32.95
CA VAL A 146 32.60 8.22 -34.13
C VAL A 146 33.82 8.82 -34.82
N ILE A 147 34.88 8.02 -34.96
CA ILE A 147 36.08 8.39 -35.71
C ILE A 147 36.13 7.52 -36.96
N SER A 148 36.04 8.15 -38.13
CA SER A 148 36.21 7.48 -39.41
C SER A 148 37.65 7.59 -39.86
N VAL A 149 38.30 6.46 -40.08
CA VAL A 149 39.72 6.36 -40.46
C VAL A 149 39.82 5.76 -41.86
N PRO A 150 40.42 6.46 -42.84
CA PRO A 150 40.70 5.90 -44.17
C PRO A 150 41.52 4.62 -44.08
N ASP A 151 41.24 3.65 -44.96
CA ASP A 151 41.98 2.38 -45.07
C ASP A 151 42.07 1.56 -43.77
N LEU A 152 41.16 1.79 -42.80
CA LEU A 152 41.17 1.08 -41.50
C LEU A 152 41.15 -0.44 -41.67
N ALA A 153 40.35 -0.97 -42.60
CA ALA A 153 40.30 -2.40 -42.88
C ALA A 153 41.67 -2.95 -43.33
N THR A 154 42.38 -2.20 -44.18
CA THR A 154 43.73 -2.54 -44.63
C THR A 154 44.73 -2.48 -43.48
N MET A 155 44.64 -1.49 -42.59
CA MET A 155 45.51 -1.41 -41.41
C MET A 155 45.27 -2.58 -40.43
N LEU A 156 44.02 -3.03 -40.28
CA LEU A 156 43.66 -4.15 -39.40
C LEU A 156 44.02 -5.53 -40.00
N SER A 157 44.47 -5.59 -41.26
CA SER A 157 44.87 -6.85 -41.92
C SER A 157 46.15 -7.50 -41.37
N THR A 158 46.92 -6.76 -40.55
CA THR A 158 48.17 -7.25 -39.97
C THR A 158 48.20 -7.05 -38.45
N ALA A 159 48.83 -7.95 -37.71
CA ALA A 159 48.96 -7.83 -36.24
C ALA A 159 49.70 -6.54 -35.82
N SER A 160 50.68 -6.10 -36.60
CA SER A 160 51.40 -4.84 -36.38
C SER A 160 50.49 -3.62 -36.57
N GLY A 161 49.63 -3.64 -37.59
CA GLY A 161 48.68 -2.56 -37.84
C GLY A 161 47.60 -2.44 -36.76
N VAL A 162 47.06 -3.57 -36.27
CA VAL A 162 46.14 -3.58 -35.12
C VAL A 162 46.76 -2.91 -33.90
N LYS A 163 48.02 -3.26 -33.57
CA LYS A 163 48.73 -2.70 -32.42
C LYS A 163 48.92 -1.18 -32.55
N LYS A 164 49.34 -0.70 -33.72
CA LYS A 164 49.50 0.75 -33.98
C LYS A 164 48.19 1.53 -33.84
N VAL A 165 47.08 0.97 -34.31
CA VAL A 165 45.75 1.59 -34.16
C VAL A 165 45.36 1.67 -32.68
N GLN A 166 45.57 0.60 -31.91
CA GLN A 166 45.28 0.58 -30.47
C GLN A 166 46.10 1.60 -29.69
N GLU A 167 47.42 1.64 -29.89
CA GLU A 167 48.32 2.60 -29.22
C GLU A 167 47.91 4.04 -29.49
N ARG A 168 47.53 4.33 -30.75
CA ARG A 168 47.03 5.64 -31.14
C ARG A 168 45.72 6.01 -30.45
N PHE A 169 44.74 5.10 -30.41
CA PHE A 169 43.47 5.34 -29.71
C PHE A 169 43.67 5.58 -28.21
N MET A 170 44.56 4.82 -27.57
CA MET A 170 44.90 5.02 -26.15
C MET A 170 45.54 6.40 -25.91
N ALA A 171 46.51 6.79 -26.75
CA ALA A 171 47.14 8.11 -26.66
C ALA A 171 46.14 9.25 -26.90
N ALA A 172 45.27 9.11 -27.90
CA ALA A 172 44.23 10.09 -28.21
C ALA A 172 43.21 10.23 -27.07
N ASN A 173 42.78 9.12 -26.45
CA ASN A 173 41.88 9.15 -25.30
C ASN A 173 42.53 9.79 -24.06
N ALA A 174 43.82 9.51 -23.81
CA ALA A 174 44.57 10.15 -22.72
C ALA A 174 44.68 11.68 -22.92
N ILE A 175 45.06 12.11 -24.12
CA ILE A 175 45.14 13.53 -24.49
C ILE A 175 43.77 14.20 -24.33
N LYS A 176 42.71 13.57 -24.84
CA LYS A 176 41.34 14.11 -24.73
C LYS A 176 40.86 14.19 -23.29
N SER A 177 41.18 13.20 -22.45
CA SER A 177 40.80 13.22 -21.03
C SER A 177 41.54 14.32 -20.24
N ILE A 178 42.75 14.70 -20.65
CA ILE A 178 43.58 15.70 -19.96
C ILE A 178 43.32 17.11 -20.48
N LEU A 179 43.27 17.28 -21.81
CA LEU A 179 43.23 18.59 -22.47
C LEU A 179 41.87 18.94 -23.05
N GLY A 180 40.94 17.99 -23.16
CA GLY A 180 39.63 18.21 -23.80
C GLY A 180 39.66 18.34 -25.31
N VAL A 181 40.82 18.13 -25.96
CA VAL A 181 41.01 18.27 -27.42
C VAL A 181 41.15 16.89 -28.07
N THR A 182 40.50 16.71 -29.23
CA THR A 182 40.64 15.50 -30.05
C THR A 182 41.62 15.76 -31.20
N LEU A 183 42.66 14.93 -31.33
CA LEU A 183 43.66 15.04 -32.39
C LEU A 183 43.28 14.14 -33.56
N ILE A 184 43.08 14.72 -34.74
CA ILE A 184 42.55 14.05 -35.93
C ILE A 184 43.57 14.17 -37.07
N GLY A 185 43.82 13.07 -37.78
CA GLY A 185 44.73 13.02 -38.92
C GLY A 185 44.11 13.55 -40.21
N SER A 186 44.96 13.83 -41.22
CA SER A 186 44.49 14.23 -42.55
C SER A 186 43.62 13.14 -43.18
N GLY A 187 42.42 13.50 -43.64
CA GLY A 187 41.47 12.56 -44.26
C GLY A 187 40.57 11.81 -43.28
N GLU A 188 40.77 11.97 -41.97
CA GLU A 188 39.88 11.41 -40.96
C GLU A 188 38.73 12.37 -40.62
N SER A 189 37.60 11.81 -40.20
CA SER A 189 36.47 12.59 -39.70
C SER A 189 36.13 12.20 -38.27
N TRP A 190 35.74 13.20 -37.48
CA TRP A 190 35.20 13.01 -36.15
C TRP A 190 33.79 13.56 -36.12
N GLU A 191 32.86 12.72 -35.69
CA GLU A 191 31.47 13.10 -35.46
C GLU A 191 31.11 12.73 -34.03
N ARG A 192 30.47 13.66 -33.31
CA ARG A 192 29.81 13.35 -32.05
C ARG A 192 28.33 13.16 -32.31
N LYS A 193 27.82 11.97 -32.00
CA LYS A 193 26.38 11.74 -32.01
C LYS A 193 25.80 12.33 -30.73
N GLN A 194 24.91 13.30 -30.89
CA GLN A 194 24.21 13.89 -29.75
C GLN A 194 22.95 13.10 -29.46
N VAL A 195 22.82 12.62 -28.22
CA VAL A 195 21.57 12.08 -27.69
C VAL A 195 20.85 13.22 -26.98
N SER A 196 19.58 13.47 -27.31
CA SER A 196 18.74 14.41 -26.57
C SER A 196 18.13 13.72 -25.36
N PHE A 197 18.21 14.38 -24.20
CA PHE A 197 17.64 13.91 -22.94
C PHE A 197 16.38 14.66 -22.52
N ASP A 198 15.90 15.59 -23.34
CA ASP A 198 14.92 16.60 -22.94
C ASP A 198 13.58 15.99 -22.52
N GLN A 199 13.18 14.89 -23.16
CA GLN A 199 11.90 14.22 -22.91
C GLN A 199 11.99 13.05 -21.93
N LEU A 200 13.19 12.60 -21.55
CA LEU A 200 13.36 11.42 -20.68
C LEU A 200 12.80 11.62 -19.26
N PRO A 201 12.95 12.80 -18.61
CA PRO A 201 12.35 13.02 -17.30
C PRO A 201 10.82 12.92 -17.33
N ALA A 202 10.18 13.46 -18.37
CA ALA A 202 8.73 13.39 -18.54
C ALA A 202 8.26 11.95 -18.77
N LEU A 203 8.99 11.19 -19.59
CA LEU A 203 8.71 9.78 -19.83
C LEU A 203 8.86 8.95 -18.54
N ALA A 204 9.95 9.14 -17.79
CA ALA A 204 10.15 8.49 -16.49
C ALA A 204 9.02 8.84 -15.50
N GLY A 205 8.58 10.11 -15.49
CA GLY A 205 7.45 10.58 -14.70
C GLY A 205 6.15 9.84 -15.02
N GLN A 206 5.87 9.53 -16.29
CA GLN A 206 4.66 8.78 -16.67
C GLN A 206 4.66 7.35 -16.12
N PHE A 207 5.79 6.66 -16.14
CA PHE A 207 5.90 5.32 -15.56
C PHE A 207 5.69 5.33 -14.04
N LEU A 208 6.26 6.32 -13.34
CA LEU A 208 6.06 6.49 -11.89
C LEU A 208 4.61 6.89 -11.56
N GLN A 209 3.97 7.71 -12.38
CA GLN A 209 2.54 8.04 -12.27
C GLN A 209 1.66 6.80 -12.45
N ASN A 210 2.02 5.89 -13.37
CA ASN A 210 1.33 4.62 -13.54
C ASN A 210 1.47 3.72 -12.29
N CYS A 211 2.66 3.68 -11.68
CA CYS A 211 2.88 2.98 -10.40
C CYS A 211 1.98 3.53 -9.28
N ALA A 212 1.87 4.86 -9.16
CA ALA A 212 1.02 5.52 -8.17
C ALA A 212 -0.47 5.25 -8.40
N SER A 213 -0.90 5.29 -9.67
CA SER A 213 -2.26 4.92 -10.08
C SER A 213 -2.58 3.48 -9.69
N ALA A 214 -1.70 2.54 -10.04
CA ALA A 214 -1.85 1.14 -9.68
C ALA A 214 -1.93 0.95 -8.15
N ALA A 215 -1.04 1.59 -7.38
CA ALA A 215 -1.07 1.58 -5.92
C ALA A 215 -2.32 2.22 -5.30
N LYS A 216 -3.13 2.94 -6.09
CA LYS A 216 -4.25 3.78 -5.65
C LYS A 216 -3.79 4.80 -4.60
N MET A 217 -2.64 5.40 -4.84
CA MET A 217 -2.01 6.41 -3.98
C MET A 217 -1.65 7.63 -4.82
N PRO A 218 -1.91 8.85 -4.36
CA PRO A 218 -1.44 10.06 -5.04
C PRO A 218 0.08 10.05 -5.20
N VAL A 219 0.59 10.52 -6.34
CA VAL A 219 2.04 10.66 -6.59
C VAL A 219 2.71 11.52 -5.52
N THR A 220 2.04 12.59 -5.08
CA THR A 220 2.53 13.47 -4.02
C THR A 220 2.76 12.75 -2.70
N ARG A 221 1.95 11.72 -2.40
CA ARG A 221 2.09 10.87 -1.22
C ARG A 221 3.08 9.73 -1.42
N LEU A 222 3.06 9.09 -2.59
CA LEU A 222 3.89 7.93 -2.87
C LEU A 222 5.36 8.30 -3.13
N LEU A 223 5.61 9.38 -3.85
CA LEU A 223 6.94 9.82 -4.28
C LEU A 223 7.44 11.06 -3.53
N GLY A 224 6.64 11.66 -2.65
CA GLY A 224 7.01 12.89 -1.94
C GLY A 224 7.15 14.11 -2.86
N GLN A 225 6.55 14.08 -4.05
CA GLN A 225 6.62 15.19 -5.00
C GLN A 225 5.63 16.30 -4.64
N SER A 226 5.99 17.53 -4.98
CA SER A 226 5.04 18.65 -4.92
C SER A 226 3.94 18.46 -5.98
N PRO A 227 2.70 18.92 -5.72
CA PRO A 227 1.65 18.92 -6.72
C PRO A 227 2.10 19.67 -7.99
N ALA A 228 1.85 19.10 -9.16
CA ALA A 228 2.18 19.74 -10.43
C ALA A 228 1.12 20.81 -10.80
N GLY A 229 1.56 21.92 -11.41
CA GLY A 229 0.71 23.03 -11.84
C GLY A 229 0.79 24.25 -10.92
N LEU A 230 0.86 25.45 -11.51
CA LEU A 230 0.87 26.72 -10.79
C LEU A 230 -0.38 26.83 -9.89
N GLY A 231 -0.16 26.91 -8.57
CA GLY A 231 -1.24 27.02 -7.57
C GLY A 231 -1.88 25.70 -7.13
N SER A 232 -1.37 24.54 -7.55
CA SER A 232 -1.88 23.25 -7.10
C SER A 232 -1.50 22.94 -5.65
N THR A 233 -2.49 22.71 -4.79
CA THR A 233 -2.29 22.40 -3.36
C THR A 233 -2.32 20.91 -3.04
N GLY A 234 -2.66 20.06 -4.02
CA GLY A 234 -2.82 18.61 -3.79
C GLY A 234 -4.04 18.24 -2.93
N ALA A 235 -4.95 19.18 -2.68
CA ALA A 235 -6.07 19.00 -1.75
C ALA A 235 -7.12 18.01 -2.28
N SER A 236 -7.39 18.03 -3.59
CA SER A 236 -8.35 17.11 -4.24
C SER A 236 -7.84 15.66 -4.18
N GLU A 237 -6.57 15.46 -4.52
CA GLU A 237 -5.90 14.17 -4.49
C GLU A 237 -5.85 13.60 -3.07
N THR A 238 -5.59 14.46 -2.07
CA THR A 238 -5.62 14.06 -0.66
C THR A 238 -7.03 13.66 -0.21
N ARG A 239 -8.06 14.42 -0.60
CA ARG A 239 -9.46 14.08 -0.30
C ARG A 239 -9.85 12.73 -0.89
N HIS A 240 -9.62 12.52 -2.19
CA HIS A 240 -9.92 11.24 -2.85
C HIS A 240 -9.18 10.06 -2.21
N TYR A 241 -7.93 10.27 -1.78
CA TYR A 241 -7.18 9.26 -1.07
C TYR A 241 -7.80 8.91 0.29
N TYR A 242 -8.26 9.90 1.06
CA TYR A 242 -8.94 9.68 2.33
C TYR A 242 -10.31 9.03 2.15
N ASP A 243 -11.10 9.43 1.14
CA ASP A 243 -12.38 8.81 0.83
C ASP A 243 -12.20 7.31 0.49
N MET A 244 -11.14 6.98 -0.24
CA MET A 244 -10.79 5.59 -0.54
C MET A 244 -10.40 4.81 0.74
N ILE A 245 -9.66 5.42 1.66
CA ILE A 245 -9.34 4.78 2.96
C ILE A 245 -10.62 4.57 3.77
N ASN A 246 -11.50 5.56 3.83
CA ASN A 246 -12.78 5.45 4.51
C ASN A 246 -13.65 4.33 3.92
N GLY A 247 -13.70 4.23 2.59
CA GLY A 247 -14.35 3.10 1.92
C GLY A 247 -13.80 1.73 2.34
N ARG A 248 -12.48 1.60 2.52
CA ARG A 248 -11.84 0.36 3.04
C ARG A 248 -12.16 0.11 4.51
N GLN A 249 -12.20 1.17 5.31
CA GLN A 249 -12.59 1.12 6.72
C GLN A 249 -14.01 0.56 6.88
N GLU A 250 -14.96 1.08 6.08
CA GLU A 250 -16.36 0.68 6.11
C GLU A 250 -16.62 -0.73 5.54
N THR A 251 -16.08 -1.03 4.36
CA THR A 251 -16.43 -2.28 3.66
C THR A 251 -15.68 -3.51 4.18
N GLY A 252 -14.42 -3.33 4.60
CA GLY A 252 -13.55 -4.43 5.01
C GLY A 252 -13.30 -4.49 6.51
N LEU A 253 -12.73 -3.41 7.08
CA LEU A 253 -12.28 -3.42 8.47
C LEU A 253 -13.43 -3.46 9.46
N ARG A 254 -14.54 -2.76 9.21
CA ARG A 254 -15.68 -2.71 10.12
C ARG A 254 -16.19 -4.11 10.46
N THR A 255 -16.39 -4.98 9.49
CA THR A 255 -16.88 -6.35 9.75
C THR A 255 -15.94 -7.14 10.68
N ALA A 256 -14.63 -7.06 10.43
CA ALA A 256 -13.63 -7.75 11.25
C ALA A 256 -13.54 -7.15 12.67
N LEU A 257 -13.53 -5.82 12.77
CA LEU A 257 -13.44 -5.11 14.05
C LEU A 257 -14.70 -5.23 14.87
N THR A 258 -15.90 -5.14 14.30
CA THR A 258 -17.17 -5.34 15.01
C THR A 258 -17.17 -6.68 15.75
N ARG A 259 -16.65 -7.74 15.12
CA ARG A 259 -16.56 -9.05 15.79
C ARG A 259 -15.46 -9.07 16.86
N LEU A 260 -14.30 -8.50 16.58
CA LEU A 260 -13.21 -8.39 17.57
C LEU A 260 -13.66 -7.58 18.80
N ASP A 261 -14.31 -6.44 18.59
CA ASP A 261 -14.81 -5.53 19.63
C ASP A 261 -15.86 -6.22 20.50
N ARG A 262 -16.78 -6.98 19.92
CA ARG A 262 -17.73 -7.81 20.70
C ARG A 262 -17.01 -8.74 21.67
N LEU A 263 -15.94 -9.40 21.21
CA LEU A 263 -15.16 -10.30 22.05
C LEU A 263 -14.35 -9.54 23.12
N LEU A 264 -13.81 -8.37 22.77
CA LEU A 264 -13.07 -7.51 23.70
C LEU A 264 -13.98 -6.89 24.77
N ILE A 265 -15.19 -6.48 24.41
CA ILE A 265 -16.23 -5.98 25.35
C ILE A 265 -16.63 -7.09 26.32
N ALA A 266 -16.88 -8.30 25.82
CA ALA A 266 -17.17 -9.46 26.64
C ALA A 266 -16.00 -9.82 27.58
N HIS A 267 -14.76 -9.74 27.09
CA HIS A 267 -13.55 -9.88 27.90
C HIS A 267 -13.44 -8.80 28.98
N ALA A 268 -13.81 -7.56 28.70
CA ALA A 268 -13.84 -6.49 29.68
C ALA A 268 -14.96 -6.65 30.72
N GLY A 269 -15.92 -7.56 30.49
CA GLY A 269 -17.10 -7.74 31.33
C GLY A 269 -18.09 -6.57 31.26
N ALA A 270 -18.00 -5.74 30.22
CA ALA A 270 -18.92 -4.64 30.01
C ALA A 270 -20.20 -5.16 29.35
N GLY A 271 -21.36 -4.84 29.93
CA GLY A 271 -22.69 -5.13 29.36
C GLY A 271 -23.07 -4.18 28.21
N LEU A 272 -22.08 -3.74 27.43
CA LEU A 272 -22.28 -2.83 26.30
C LEU A 272 -22.74 -3.64 25.10
N SER A 273 -23.86 -3.26 24.49
CA SER A 273 -24.17 -3.70 23.14
C SER A 273 -23.07 -3.21 22.19
N PRO A 274 -22.67 -4.00 21.17
CA PRO A 274 -21.66 -3.58 20.22
C PRO A 274 -22.06 -2.24 19.60
N SER A 275 -21.33 -1.19 19.97
CA SER A 275 -21.61 0.17 19.55
C SER A 275 -21.28 0.32 18.07
N ASP A 276 -22.21 0.87 17.30
CA ASP A 276 -21.89 1.51 16.03
C ASP A 276 -20.87 2.63 16.31
N TYR A 277 -19.59 2.35 16.05
CA TYR A 277 -18.54 3.33 16.21
C TYR A 277 -18.32 4.09 14.91
N ILE A 278 -18.06 5.39 15.04
CA ILE A 278 -17.75 6.28 13.92
C ILE A 278 -16.23 6.32 13.75
N TRP A 279 -15.74 6.22 12.51
CA TRP A 279 -14.33 6.39 12.24
C TRP A 279 -13.93 7.84 12.44
N ASN A 280 -12.77 8.06 13.08
CA ASN A 280 -12.22 9.39 13.18
C ASN A 280 -11.95 9.97 11.78
N PRO A 281 -12.31 11.24 11.54
CA PRO A 281 -12.07 11.87 10.25
C PRO A 281 -10.57 11.91 9.94
N LEU A 282 -10.21 11.50 8.72
CA LEU A 282 -8.83 11.53 8.23
C LEU A 282 -8.40 12.93 7.78
N THR A 283 -9.37 13.75 7.39
CA THR A 283 -9.15 15.17 7.10
C THR A 283 -9.13 15.93 8.42
N GLN A 284 -7.98 16.49 8.76
CA GLN A 284 -7.91 17.49 9.80
C GLN A 284 -8.16 18.85 9.16
N MET A 285 -9.17 19.57 9.67
CA MET A 285 -9.35 20.96 9.30
C MET A 285 -8.14 21.74 9.84
N SER A 286 -7.62 22.66 9.04
CA SER A 286 -6.69 23.65 9.56
C SER A 286 -7.40 24.48 10.63
N GLU A 287 -6.67 25.00 11.62
CA GLU A 287 -7.24 25.91 12.63
C GLU A 287 -8.08 27.06 12.02
N PRO A 288 -7.61 27.77 10.96
CA PRO A 288 -8.41 28.82 10.36
C PRO A 288 -9.68 28.31 9.67
N ASP A 289 -9.63 27.15 8.99
CA ASP A 289 -10.84 26.56 8.38
C ASP A 289 -11.83 26.09 9.45
N ALA A 290 -11.33 25.53 10.55
CA ALA A 290 -12.14 25.11 11.68
C ALA A 290 -12.84 26.30 12.34
N ALA A 291 -12.12 27.41 12.52
CA ALA A 291 -12.67 28.66 13.04
C ALA A 291 -13.73 29.25 12.09
N ALA A 292 -13.47 29.26 10.78
CA ALA A 292 -14.43 29.72 9.78
C ALA A 292 -15.71 28.85 9.76
N ALA A 293 -15.56 27.52 9.83
CA ALA A 293 -16.71 26.63 9.91
C ALA A 293 -17.47 26.76 11.24
N ALA A 294 -16.79 26.98 12.36
CA ALA A 294 -17.43 27.27 13.65
C ALA A 294 -18.25 28.56 13.57
N LYS A 295 -17.70 29.61 12.96
CA LYS A 295 -18.40 30.88 12.70
C LYS A 295 -19.65 30.67 11.84
N LEU A 296 -19.52 29.98 10.70
CA LEU A 296 -20.65 29.73 9.79
C LEU A 296 -21.75 28.89 10.47
N ARG A 297 -21.37 27.93 11.32
CA ARG A 297 -22.33 27.14 12.12
C ARG A 297 -23.05 27.99 13.17
N ALA A 298 -22.36 28.91 13.82
CA ALA A 298 -22.97 29.85 14.76
C ALA A 298 -23.94 30.80 14.05
N GLU A 299 -23.55 31.34 12.89
CA GLU A 299 -24.42 32.14 12.02
C GLU A 299 -25.67 31.35 11.59
N THR A 300 -25.50 30.09 11.20
CA THR A 300 -26.61 29.19 10.85
C THR A 300 -27.58 28.98 12.02
N ALA A 301 -27.06 28.79 13.24
CA ALA A 301 -27.89 28.65 14.44
C ALA A 301 -28.65 29.94 14.76
N ALA A 302 -28.02 31.11 14.59
CA ALA A 302 -28.69 32.40 14.73
C ALA A 302 -29.84 32.56 13.71
N ILE A 303 -29.61 32.20 12.44
CA ILE A 303 -30.66 32.22 11.40
C ILE A 303 -31.84 31.32 11.76
N TYR A 304 -31.59 30.11 12.29
CA TYR A 304 -32.68 29.22 12.72
C TYR A 304 -33.45 29.78 13.93
N ALA A 305 -32.76 30.41 14.88
CA ALA A 305 -33.40 31.07 16.02
C ALA A 305 -34.26 32.26 15.59
N GLU A 306 -33.74 33.10 14.67
CA GLU A 306 -34.44 34.28 14.16
C GLU A 306 -35.63 33.94 13.27
N SER A 307 -35.51 32.90 12.44
CA SER A 307 -36.58 32.47 11.52
C SER A 307 -37.74 31.77 12.22
N GLY A 308 -37.57 31.30 13.46
CA GLY A 308 -38.58 30.55 14.20
C GLY A 308 -38.97 29.21 13.57
N LEU A 309 -38.23 28.75 12.54
CA LEU A 309 -38.50 27.50 11.81
C LEU A 309 -38.20 26.25 12.63
N VAL A 310 -37.40 26.39 13.68
CA VAL A 310 -36.96 25.29 14.56
C VAL A 310 -37.27 25.68 15.99
N GLU A 311 -37.87 24.76 16.77
CA GLU A 311 -38.08 25.00 18.19
C GLU A 311 -36.77 25.27 18.94
N MET A 312 -36.81 26.24 19.86
CA MET A 312 -35.62 26.71 20.58
C MET A 312 -34.96 25.64 21.44
N ASP A 313 -35.73 24.71 22.00
CA ASP A 313 -35.17 23.62 22.81
C ASP A 313 -34.44 22.58 21.96
N VAL A 314 -34.95 22.28 20.75
CA VAL A 314 -34.28 21.42 19.77
C VAL A 314 -32.99 22.08 19.27
N LEU A 315 -33.03 23.39 19.03
CA LEU A 315 -31.86 24.15 18.62
C LEU A 315 -30.79 24.20 19.73
N ARG A 316 -31.19 24.44 20.99
CA ARG A 316 -30.28 24.44 22.15
C ARG A 316 -29.59 23.08 22.31
N ALA A 317 -30.36 21.99 22.31
CA ALA A 317 -29.81 20.63 22.43
C ALA A 317 -28.78 20.33 21.31
N ARG A 318 -29.06 20.78 20.08
CA ARG A 318 -28.16 20.56 18.94
C ARG A 318 -26.87 21.39 19.00
N VAL A 319 -26.93 22.60 19.55
CA VAL A 319 -25.74 23.44 19.79
C VAL A 319 -24.88 22.84 20.92
N GLU A 320 -25.52 22.38 22.00
CA GLU A 320 -24.83 21.76 23.14
C GLU A 320 -24.12 20.45 22.78
N ALA A 321 -24.77 19.56 22.02
CA ALA A 321 -24.16 18.32 21.54
C ALA A 321 -22.89 18.62 20.71
N ARG A 322 -22.97 19.61 19.80
CA ARG A 322 -21.82 20.01 18.98
C ARG A 322 -20.67 20.61 19.77
N LEU A 323 -20.94 21.39 20.81
CA LEU A 323 -19.89 21.94 21.69
C LEU A 323 -19.15 20.84 22.45
N LYS A 324 -19.79 19.69 22.68
CA LYS A 324 -19.19 18.50 23.29
C LYS A 324 -18.44 17.61 22.29
N GLY A 325 -18.48 17.94 20.99
CA GLY A 325 -17.85 17.15 19.93
C GLY A 325 -18.66 15.93 19.49
N GLU A 326 -19.96 15.91 19.79
CA GLU A 326 -20.93 14.87 19.38
C GLU A 326 -21.65 15.23 18.07
#